data_AF-A0A7X8X219-F1
#
_entry.id   AF-A0A7X8X219-F1
#
_cell.length_a   1.000
_cell.length_b   1.000
_cell.length_c   1.000
_cell.angle_alpha   90.00
_cell.angle_beta   90.00
_cell.angle_gamma   90.00
#
_symmetry.space_group_name_H-M   'P 1'
#
loop_
_entity.id
_entity.type
_entity.pdbx_description
1 polymer ?
#
loop_
_entity_poly.entity_id
_entity_poly.type
_entity_poly.pdbx_seq_one_letter_code
_entity_poly.pdbx_strand_id
1 'polypeptide(L)' 'MQISLKHSNMKIRKKITNILYHIMMIIICLIALYPFVWTFTASFKTASQIYSGNPFKIIPNPFTLENYRQLFS' A
#
# COMPACT_ATOMS: atom_id res chain seq x y z
N MET A 1 3.36 -46.59 21.02
CA MET A 1 4.12 -45.86 19.98
C MET A 1 3.21 -44.92 19.15
N GLN A 2 2.37 -44.09 19.79
CA GLN A 2 1.47 -43.13 19.11
C GLN A 2 1.63 -41.69 19.61
N ILE A 3 2.47 -41.48 20.62
CA ILE A 3 2.60 -40.21 21.34
C ILE A 3 3.58 -39.25 20.60
N SER A 4 4.47 -39.80 19.76
CA SER A 4 5.53 -39.04 19.08
C SER A 4 5.07 -38.22 17.87
N LEU A 5 3.91 -38.53 17.27
CA LEU A 5 3.46 -37.87 16.02
C LEU A 5 2.56 -36.64 16.26
N LYS A 6 2.08 -36.41 17.48
CA LYS A 6 1.18 -35.28 17.80
C LYS A 6 1.93 -33.96 18.01
N HIS A 7 3.21 -34.01 18.37
CA HIS A 7 3.99 -32.83 18.76
C HIS A 7 4.48 -31.98 17.56
N SER A 8 4.61 -32.56 16.36
CA SER A 8 5.03 -31.82 15.15
C SER A 8 3.94 -30.87 14.64
N ASN A 9 2.68 -31.31 14.70
CA ASN A 9 1.51 -30.58 14.21
C ASN A 9 1.27 -29.26 14.96
N MET A 10 1.56 -29.21 16.27
CA MET A 10 1.40 -28.00 17.09
C MET A 10 2.40 -26.90 16.71
N LYS A 11 3.66 -27.28 16.43
CA LYS A 11 4.73 -26.33 16.06
C LYS A 11 4.52 -25.78 14.65
N ILE A 12 4.08 -26.63 13.71
CA ILE A 12 3.80 -26.24 12.31
C ILE A 12 2.59 -25.30 12.24
N ARG A 13 1.50 -25.59 12.94
CA ARG A 13 0.33 -24.69 13.01
C ARG A 13 0.70 -23.32 13.56
N LYS A 14 1.47 -23.26 14.66
CA LYS A 14 1.98 -21.99 15.20
C LYS A 14 2.84 -21.22 14.20
N LYS A 15 3.73 -21.90 13.46
CA LYS A 15 4.58 -21.25 12.45
C LYS A 15 3.76 -20.66 11.30
N ILE A 16 2.75 -21.39 10.82
CA ILE A 16 1.85 -20.93 9.75
C ILE A 16 1.02 -19.73 10.22
N THR A 17 0.42 -19.79 11.41
CA THR A 17 -0.34 -18.67 11.97
C THR A 17 0.54 -17.42 12.13
N ASN A 18 1.80 -17.59 12.56
CA ASN A 18 2.71 -16.46 12.71
C ASN A 18 3.07 -15.85 11.35
N ILE A 19 3.36 -16.66 10.34
CA ILE A 19 3.62 -16.20 8.97
C ILE A 19 2.40 -15.45 8.41
N LEU A 20 1.20 -16.01 8.57
CA LEU A 20 -0.03 -15.37 8.12
C LEU A 20 -0.24 -14.02 8.81
N TYR A 21 0.01 -13.94 10.12
CA TYR A 21 -0.06 -12.68 10.87
C TYR A 21 0.91 -11.63 10.33
N HIS A 22 2.15 -12.03 10.00
CA HIS A 22 3.14 -11.10 9.45
C HIS A 22 2.73 -10.62 8.05
N ILE A 23 2.22 -11.52 7.19
CA ILE A 23 1.71 -11.15 5.87
C ILE A 23 0.53 -10.17 5.99
N MET A 24 -0.41 -10.44 6.88
CA MET A 24 -1.54 -9.54 7.16
C MET A 24 -1.06 -8.17 7.64
N MET A 25 -0.09 -8.11 8.55
CA MET A 25 0.50 -6.85 9.01
C MET A 25 1.20 -6.07 7.89
N ILE A 26 1.94 -6.75 7.01
CA ILE A 26 2.56 -6.11 5.84
C ILE A 26 1.49 -5.53 4.92
N ILE A 27 0.41 -6.26 4.64
CA ILE A 27 -0.70 -5.77 3.81
C ILE A 27 -1.35 -4.53 4.44
N ILE A 28 -1.62 -4.55 5.74
CA ILE A 28 -2.17 -3.40 6.47
C ILE A 28 -1.23 -2.20 6.34
N CYS A 29 0.08 -2.40 6.49
CA CYS A 29 1.08 -1.35 6.33
C CYS A 29 1.08 -0.76 4.90
N LEU A 30 0.99 -1.61 3.86
CA LEU A 30 0.90 -1.17 2.47
C LEU A 30 -0.38 -0.38 2.19
N ILE A 31 -1.52 -0.80 2.75
CA ILE A 31 -2.78 -0.06 2.65
C ILE A 31 -2.66 1.30 3.35
N ALA A 32 -2.02 1.36 4.51
CA ALA A 32 -1.76 2.61 5.22
C ALA A 32 -0.82 3.55 4.46
N LEU A 33 0.12 3.00 3.67
CA LEU A 33 1.03 3.76 2.80
C LEU A 33 0.33 4.34 1.55
N TYR A 34 -0.76 3.71 1.07
CA TYR A 34 -1.51 4.15 -0.10
C TYR A 34 -1.88 5.66 -0.09
N PRO A 35 -2.53 6.21 0.96
CA PRO A 35 -2.88 7.63 0.99
C PRO A 35 -1.66 8.56 0.98
N PHE A 36 -0.52 8.14 1.53
CA PHE A 36 0.73 8.93 1.48
C PHE A 36 1.27 9.01 0.06
N VAL A 37 1.36 7.86 -0.63
CA VAL A 37 1.80 7.81 -2.04
C VAL A 37 0.84 8.59 -2.92
N TRP A 38 -0.47 8.44 -2.70
CA TRP A 38 -1.49 9.19 -3.42
C TRP A 38 -1.32 10.69 -3.23
N THR A 39 -1.12 11.16 -2.00
CA THR A 39 -0.94 12.59 -1.70
C THR A 39 0.36 13.14 -2.31
N PHE A 40 1.45 12.39 -2.22
CA PHE A 40 2.72 12.77 -2.83
C PHE A 40 2.59 12.93 -4.36
N THR A 41 1.92 11.97 -5.02
CA THR A 41 1.67 12.06 -6.46
C THR A 41 0.64 13.13 -6.83
N ALA A 42 -0.35 13.40 -5.96
CA ALA A 42 -1.33 14.47 -6.14
C ALA A 42 -0.69 15.86 -6.18
N SER A 43 0.43 16.05 -5.47
CA SER A 43 1.25 17.28 -5.56
C SER A 43 1.73 17.60 -6.98
N PHE A 44 1.80 16.59 -7.87
CA PHE A 44 2.22 16.73 -9.27
C PHE A 44 1.05 16.64 -10.28
N LYS A 45 -0.20 16.47 -9.80
CA LYS A 45 -1.41 16.44 -10.65
C LYS A 45 -1.99 17.85 -10.80
N THR A 46 -2.54 18.16 -11.97
CA THR A 46 -3.31 19.41 -12.15
C THR A 46 -4.67 19.34 -11.44
N ALA A 47 -5.27 20.50 -11.11
CA ALA A 47 -6.62 20.54 -10.51
C ALA A 47 -7.64 19.74 -11.34
N SER A 48 -7.61 19.87 -12.68
CA SER A 48 -8.48 19.09 -13.57
C SER A 48 -8.26 17.57 -13.46
N GLN A 49 -7.03 17.08 -13.25
CA GLN A 49 -6.78 15.65 -13.03
C GLN A 49 -7.26 15.16 -11.67
N ILE A 50 -7.28 16.01 -10.64
CA ILE A 50 -7.77 15.65 -9.30
C ILE A 50 -9.30 15.57 -9.31
N TYR A 51 -9.98 16.52 -9.96
CA TYR A 51 -11.45 16.60 -9.97
C TYR A 51 -12.12 15.81 -11.10
N SER A 52 -11.44 15.61 -12.24
CA SER A 52 -12.00 14.94 -13.43
C SER A 52 -11.29 13.64 -13.80
N GLY A 53 -10.17 13.31 -13.12
CA GLY A 53 -9.40 12.09 -13.36
C GLY A 53 -9.81 10.93 -12.46
N ASN A 54 -9.28 9.74 -12.76
CA ASN A 54 -9.50 8.56 -11.93
C ASN A 54 -8.70 8.68 -10.62
N PRO A 55 -9.37 8.67 -9.43
CA PRO A 55 -8.70 8.82 -8.14
C PRO A 55 -7.76 7.65 -7.80
N PHE A 56 -7.93 6.48 -8.41
CA PHE A 56 -7.03 5.32 -8.22
C PHE A 56 -5.76 5.38 -9.08
N LYS A 57 -5.65 6.35 -9.98
CA LYS A 57 -4.49 6.48 -10.87
C LYS A 57 -3.35 7.17 -10.13
N ILE A 58 -2.41 6.40 -9.58
CA ILE A 58 -1.26 6.92 -8.84
C ILE A 58 -0.31 7.71 -9.77
N ILE A 59 -0.06 7.22 -10.98
CA ILE A 59 0.87 7.86 -11.92
C ILE A 59 0.15 9.00 -12.68
N PRO A 60 0.57 10.27 -12.51
CA PRO A 60 0.01 11.40 -13.25
C PRO A 60 0.36 11.26 -14.75
N ASN A 61 -0.60 11.56 -15.64
CA ASN A 61 -0.35 11.55 -17.08
C ASN A 61 -1.25 12.61 -17.76
N PRO A 62 -0.71 13.75 -18.22
CA PRO A 62 0.70 14.16 -18.19
C PRO A 62 1.20 14.50 -16.77
N PHE A 63 2.51 14.30 -16.53
CA PHE A 63 3.20 14.83 -15.35
C PHE A 63 3.42 16.34 -15.57
N THR A 64 2.90 17.19 -14.67
CA THR A 64 2.96 18.65 -14.87
C THR A 64 3.49 19.34 -13.62
N LEU A 65 4.38 20.30 -13.81
CA LEU A 65 4.87 21.22 -12.77
C LEU A 65 4.14 22.58 -12.85
N GLU A 66 3.03 22.63 -13.56
CA GLU A 66 2.33 23.89 -13.88
C GLU A 66 1.81 24.59 -12.62
N ASN A 67 1.29 23.82 -11.65
CA ASN A 67 0.89 24.37 -10.34
C ASN A 67 2.06 25.09 -9.64
N TYR A 68 3.29 24.59 -9.79
CA TYR A 68 4.47 25.25 -9.20
C TYR A 68 4.88 26.48 -10.01
N ARG A 69 4.81 26.45 -11.34
CA ARG A 69 5.07 27.66 -12.16
C ARG A 69 4.08 28.78 -11.85
N GLN A 70 2.81 28.45 -11.66
CA GLN A 70 1.75 29.43 -11.37
C GLN A 70 1.88 30.05 -9.98
N LEU A 71 2.50 29.35 -9.02
CA LEU A 71 2.76 29.86 -7.67
C LEU A 71 3.97 30.81 -7.59
N PHE A 72 4.90 30.72 -8.55
CA PHE A 72 6.14 31.52 -8.57
C PHE A 72 6.19 32.52 -9.73
N SER A 73 5.07 32.78 -10.40
CA SER A 73 4.88 33.83 -11.40
C SER A 73 3.97 34.92 -10.87
#